data_AF-K1S7A4-F1
#
_entry.id   AF-K1S7A4-F1
#
_cell.length_a   1.000
_cell.length_b   1.000
_cell.length_c   1.000
_cell.angle_alpha   90.00
_cell.angle_beta   90.00
_cell.angle_gamma   90.00
#
_symmetry.space_group_name_H-M   'P 1'
#
loop_
_entity.id
_entity.type
_entity.pdbx_description
1 polymer ?
#
loop_
_entity_poly.entity_id
_entity_poly.type
_entity_poly.pdbx_seq_one_letter_code
_entity_poly.pdbx_strand_id
1 'polypeptide(L)'
;MLCRRVAITVALLTVAALLAALMPWSGSGAADKPKDTTAGTLEEVHQPTAVLLPSSGTVAEYVPNAAEVEALAKLIYGEAGIVPSTTEQAAVVWCVLNRVDDPRFPDTVLEVIEAPYQFSGYDPEYPVKEEFALLAADVLTRYRAERDGEENV
;
A
#
# COMPACT_ATOMS: atom_id res chain seq x y z
N MET A 1 52.63 -5.20 17.02
CA MET A 1 51.53 -5.35 16.04
C MET A 1 50.47 -6.37 16.46
N LEU A 2 50.85 -7.45 17.16
CA LEU A 2 49.92 -8.48 17.64
C LEU A 2 48.85 -7.95 18.62
N CYS A 3 49.24 -7.15 19.63
CA CYS A 3 48.27 -6.62 20.61
C CYS A 3 47.22 -5.67 20.00
N ARG A 4 47.58 -4.91 18.95
CA ARG A 4 46.65 -4.02 18.24
C ARG A 4 45.67 -4.81 17.37
N ARG A 5 46.10 -5.93 16.80
CA ARG A 5 45.21 -6.84 16.05
C ARG A 5 44.25 -7.58 16.99
N VAL A 6 44.74 -8.03 18.15
CA VAL A 6 43.91 -8.69 19.19
C VAL A 6 42.88 -7.72 19.77
N ALA A 7 43.26 -6.47 20.06
CA ALA A 7 42.32 -5.46 20.56
C ALA A 7 41.21 -5.15 19.55
N ILE A 8 41.54 -5.05 18.25
CA ILE A 8 40.56 -4.81 17.19
C ILE A 8 39.61 -6.01 17.05
N THR A 9 40.12 -7.25 17.09
CA THR A 9 39.26 -8.44 17.02
C THR A 9 38.32 -8.55 18.21
N VAL A 10 38.77 -8.22 19.42
CA VAL A 10 37.91 -8.24 20.61
C VAL A 10 36.83 -7.15 20.49
N ALA A 11 37.21 -5.94 20.07
CA ALA A 11 36.25 -4.85 19.87
C ALA A 11 35.17 -5.21 18.82
N LEU A 12 35.56 -5.79 17.69
CA LEU A 12 34.61 -6.21 16.65
C LEU A 12 33.65 -7.30 17.14
N LEU A 13 34.14 -8.27 17.91
CA LEU A 13 33.28 -9.32 18.50
C LEU A 13 32.29 -8.75 19.52
N THR A 14 32.71 -7.77 20.34
CA THR A 14 31.80 -7.12 21.30
C THR A 14 30.70 -6.32 20.61
N VAL A 15 31.02 -5.61 19.53
CA VAL A 15 30.02 -4.86 18.74
C VAL A 15 29.05 -5.81 18.04
N ALA A 16 29.55 -6.91 17.47
CA ALA A 16 28.69 -7.90 16.82
C ALA A 16 27.71 -8.57 17.80
N ALA A 17 28.15 -8.86 19.03
CA ALA A 17 27.27 -9.43 20.07
C ALA A 17 26.17 -8.44 20.51
N LEU A 18 26.50 -7.15 20.65
CA LEU A 18 25.53 -6.10 20.98
C LEU A 18 24.50 -5.91 19.86
N LEU A 19 24.93 -5.97 18.59
CA LEU A 19 24.02 -5.88 17.44
C LEU A 19 23.08 -7.09 17.35
N ALA A 20 23.57 -8.30 17.62
CA ALA A 20 22.74 -9.51 17.63
C ALA A 20 21.66 -9.49 18.74
N ALA A 21 21.95 -8.87 19.89
CA ALA A 21 20.99 -8.72 20.99
C ALA A 21 19.87 -7.70 20.69
N LEU A 22 20.06 -6.80 19.72
CA LEU A 22 19.08 -5.79 19.31
C LEU A 22 18.21 -6.22 18.13
N MET A 23 18.50 -7.38 17.53
CA MET A 23 17.65 -7.93 16.47
C MET A 23 16.50 -8.75 17.09
N PRO A 24 15.24 -8.52 16.68
CA PRO A 24 14.13 -9.39 17.06
C PRO A 24 14.40 -10.81 16.56
N TRP A 25 14.58 -11.73 17.50
CA TRP A 25 14.66 -13.16 17.20
C TRP A 25 13.31 -13.59 16.60
N SER A 26 13.26 -13.74 15.28
CA SER A 26 12.13 -14.37 14.59
C SER A 26 12.25 -15.88 14.76
N GLY A 27 11.90 -16.34 15.96
CA GLY A 27 11.87 -17.75 16.31
C GLY A 27 10.71 -18.41 15.58
N SER A 28 11.01 -19.23 14.58
CA SER A 28 10.05 -20.15 13.98
C SER A 28 9.67 -21.20 15.02
N GLY A 29 8.47 -21.05 15.59
CA GLY A 29 7.90 -21.94 16.59
C GLY A 29 6.54 -22.45 16.12
N ALA A 30 6.56 -23.67 15.59
CA ALA A 30 5.52 -24.71 15.64
C ALA A 30 4.04 -24.33 15.40
N ALA A 31 3.58 -24.74 14.22
CA ALA A 31 2.33 -25.44 13.91
C ALA A 31 1.23 -25.50 14.99
N ASP A 32 0.03 -25.08 14.60
CA ASP A 32 -1.17 -25.86 14.91
C ASP A 32 -2.16 -25.84 13.73
N LYS A 33 -2.69 -27.01 13.40
CA LYS A 33 -3.70 -27.29 12.37
C LYS A 33 -4.72 -28.25 13.00
N PRO A 34 -5.87 -28.48 12.34
CA PRO A 34 -7.10 -27.69 12.32
C PRO A 34 -8.16 -28.28 13.29
N LYS A 35 -9.31 -27.63 13.45
CA LYS A 35 -10.52 -28.30 13.98
C LYS A 35 -11.67 -28.20 12.99
N ASP A 36 -11.92 -29.31 12.30
CA ASP A 36 -13.21 -29.67 11.74
C ASP A 36 -14.20 -30.03 12.86
N THR A 37 -15.50 -29.77 12.64
CA THR A 37 -16.70 -30.57 13.04
C THR A 37 -17.92 -29.63 12.91
N THR A 38 -18.65 -29.59 11.79
CA THR A 38 -19.70 -30.51 11.29
C THR A 38 -21.12 -30.23 11.82
N ALA A 39 -21.96 -29.78 10.88
CA ALA A 39 -23.39 -30.06 10.61
C ALA A 39 -24.49 -29.81 11.66
N GLY A 40 -25.46 -28.99 11.26
CA GLY A 40 -26.86 -29.04 11.69
C GLY A 40 -27.77 -28.63 10.53
N THR A 41 -28.60 -29.57 10.07
CA THR A 41 -29.45 -29.56 8.87
C THR A 41 -30.82 -28.88 9.11
N LEU A 42 -31.24 -28.07 8.13
CA LEU A 42 -32.58 -27.71 7.63
C LEU A 42 -33.80 -27.73 8.56
N GLU A 43 -34.47 -26.58 8.70
CA GLU A 43 -35.94 -26.51 8.47
C GLU A 43 -36.32 -25.26 7.66
N GLU A 44 -37.13 -25.54 6.65
CA GLU A 44 -37.72 -24.66 5.67
C GLU A 44 -39.02 -24.06 6.22
N VAL A 45 -39.13 -22.73 6.28
CA VAL A 45 -40.44 -22.05 6.43
C VAL A 45 -40.59 -21.08 5.27
N HIS A 46 -41.35 -21.53 4.29
CA HIS A 46 -41.80 -20.78 3.13
C HIS A 46 -42.93 -19.81 3.54
N GLN A 47 -42.74 -18.50 3.38
CA GLN A 47 -43.83 -17.59 3.01
C GLN A 47 -43.32 -16.45 2.09
N PRO A 48 -44.10 -16.07 1.06
CA PRO A 48 -43.64 -15.26 -0.05
C PRO A 48 -43.88 -13.77 0.21
N THR A 49 -42.98 -12.90 -0.27
CA THR A 49 -43.30 -11.60 -0.89
C THR A 49 -42.02 -10.82 -1.18
N ALA A 50 -41.99 -10.25 -2.39
CA ALA A 50 -41.03 -9.30 -2.95
C ALA A 50 -39.62 -9.87 -3.22
N VAL A 51 -39.47 -10.42 -4.42
CA VAL A 51 -38.24 -10.27 -5.18
C VAL A 51 -37.96 -8.77 -5.26
N LEU A 52 -37.10 -8.26 -4.39
CA LEU A 52 -36.42 -7.00 -4.64
C LEU A 52 -35.53 -7.27 -5.85
N LEU A 53 -36.01 -6.87 -7.03
CA LEU A 53 -35.12 -6.64 -8.16
C LEU A 53 -33.94 -5.83 -7.62
N PRO A 54 -32.68 -6.18 -7.92
CA PRO A 54 -31.61 -5.23 -7.69
C PRO A 54 -32.03 -3.97 -8.43
N SER A 55 -32.16 -2.88 -7.66
CA SER A 55 -32.31 -1.56 -8.22
C SER A 55 -31.16 -1.43 -9.20
N SER A 56 -31.49 -1.42 -10.49
CA SER A 56 -30.54 -1.08 -11.55
C SER A 56 -30.28 0.42 -11.43
N GLY A 57 -29.64 0.79 -10.33
CA GLY A 57 -29.05 2.09 -10.14
C GLY A 57 -27.87 2.11 -11.08
N THR A 58 -27.93 2.97 -12.10
CA THR A 58 -26.74 3.39 -12.84
C THR A 58 -25.70 3.79 -11.80
N VAL A 59 -24.69 2.95 -11.58
CA VAL A 59 -23.54 3.30 -10.75
C VAL A 59 -22.93 4.51 -11.44
N ALA A 60 -22.91 5.66 -10.76
CA ALA A 60 -22.28 6.85 -11.30
C ALA A 60 -20.81 6.51 -11.57
N GLU A 61 -20.33 6.81 -12.77
CA GLU A 61 -18.93 6.60 -13.14
C GLU A 61 -18.03 7.36 -12.16
N TYR A 62 -17.04 6.66 -11.60
CA TYR A 62 -16.10 7.27 -10.66
C TYR A 62 -15.25 8.32 -11.38
N VAL A 63 -15.22 9.53 -10.82
CA VAL A 63 -14.36 10.62 -11.31
C VAL A 63 -13.31 10.90 -10.24
N PRO A 64 -12.01 10.64 -10.52
CA PRO A 64 -10.93 10.94 -9.59
C PRO A 64 -10.92 12.42 -9.18
N ASN A 65 -10.59 12.68 -7.91
CA ASN A 65 -10.46 14.05 -7.41
C ASN A 65 -9.27 14.76 -8.11
N ALA A 66 -9.54 15.90 -8.73
CA ALA A 66 -8.53 16.66 -9.45
C ALA A 66 -7.32 17.06 -8.61
N ALA A 67 -7.51 17.38 -7.32
CA ALA A 67 -6.41 17.74 -6.42
C ALA A 67 -5.50 16.55 -6.10
N GLU A 68 -6.08 15.35 -5.96
CA GLU A 68 -5.30 14.12 -5.75
C GLU A 68 -4.53 13.75 -7.02
N VAL A 69 -5.17 13.87 -8.19
CA VAL A 69 -4.52 13.66 -9.49
C VAL A 69 -3.35 14.62 -9.66
N GLU A 70 -3.53 15.90 -9.34
CA GLU A 70 -2.46 16.91 -9.41
C GLU A 70 -1.30 16.57 -8.46
N ALA A 71 -1.59 16.26 -7.20
CA ALA A 71 -0.56 15.93 -6.22
C ALA A 71 0.22 14.67 -6.60
N LEU A 72 -0.48 13.62 -7.07
CA LEU A 72 0.14 12.39 -7.54
C LEU A 72 0.93 12.58 -8.83
N ALA A 73 0.49 13.44 -9.74
CA ALA A 73 1.26 13.77 -10.95
C ALA A 73 2.58 14.47 -10.61
N LYS A 74 2.55 15.41 -9.66
CA LYS A 74 3.74 16.09 -9.14
C LYS A 74 4.66 15.12 -8.38
N LEU A 75 4.08 14.16 -7.65
CA LEU A 75 4.83 13.08 -7.01
C LEU A 75 5.55 12.21 -8.05
N ILE A 76 4.85 11.74 -9.09
CA ILE A 76 5.46 10.94 -10.16
C ILE A 76 6.60 11.73 -10.81
N TYR A 77 6.38 13.02 -11.11
CA TYR A 77 7.40 13.87 -11.72
C TYR A 77 8.74 13.82 -10.96
N GLY A 78 8.70 13.95 -9.63
CA GLY A 78 9.92 14.01 -8.83
C GLY A 78 10.46 12.66 -8.37
N GLU A 79 9.61 11.67 -8.11
CA GLU A 79 10.03 10.35 -7.61
C GLU A 79 10.42 9.39 -8.73
N ALA A 80 9.71 9.42 -9.86
CA ALA A 80 9.86 8.44 -10.94
C ALA A 80 9.82 9.05 -12.36
N GLY A 81 9.86 10.37 -12.50
CA GLY A 81 9.62 11.04 -13.78
C GLY A 81 10.69 10.78 -14.85
N ILE A 82 11.87 10.29 -14.47
CA ILE A 82 12.95 9.87 -15.38
C ILE A 82 12.93 8.37 -15.70
N VAL A 83 12.10 7.60 -15.00
CA VAL A 83 11.99 6.15 -15.15
C VAL A 83 11.19 5.87 -16.43
N PRO A 84 11.69 5.04 -17.36
CA PRO A 84 11.01 4.81 -18.64
C PRO A 84 9.78 3.90 -18.53
N SER A 85 9.63 3.17 -17.41
CA SER A 85 8.54 2.23 -17.18
C SER A 85 7.34 2.92 -16.53
N THR A 86 6.20 2.95 -17.23
CA THR A 86 4.93 3.44 -16.67
C THR A 86 4.46 2.58 -15.51
N THR A 87 4.79 1.28 -15.49
CA THR A 87 4.51 0.37 -14.37
C THR A 87 5.27 0.79 -13.12
N GLU A 88 6.55 1.16 -13.25
CA GLU A 88 7.35 1.61 -12.10
C GLU A 88 6.90 2.99 -11.61
N GLN A 89 6.49 3.87 -12.52
CA GLN A 89 5.85 5.15 -12.16
C GLN A 89 4.52 4.94 -11.42
N ALA A 90 3.67 4.05 -11.91
CA ALA A 90 2.40 3.69 -11.25
C ALA A 90 2.64 3.08 -9.87
N ALA A 91 3.71 2.30 -9.69
CA ALA A 91 4.06 1.71 -8.41
C ALA A 91 4.29 2.77 -7.32
N VAL A 92 4.81 3.96 -7.66
CA VAL A 92 4.93 5.09 -6.71
C VAL A 92 3.56 5.54 -6.22
N VAL A 93 2.58 5.66 -7.11
CA VAL A 93 1.20 5.99 -6.74
C VAL A 93 0.59 4.90 -5.86
N TRP A 94 0.78 3.63 -6.22
CA TRP A 94 0.33 2.51 -5.39
C TRP A 94 0.98 2.51 -4.00
N CYS A 95 2.25 2.94 -3.87
CA CYS A 95 2.86 3.11 -2.55
C CYS A 95 2.14 4.17 -1.69
N VAL A 96 1.61 5.23 -2.28
CA VAL A 96 0.76 6.21 -1.58
C VAL A 96 -0.54 5.54 -1.14
N LEU A 97 -1.23 4.87 -2.06
CA LEU A 97 -2.56 4.30 -1.79
C LEU A 97 -2.51 3.14 -0.77
N ASN A 98 -1.45 2.33 -0.82
CA ASN A 98 -1.20 1.30 0.19
C ASN A 98 -0.99 1.90 1.59
N ARG A 99 -0.46 3.13 1.70
CA ARG A 99 -0.36 3.84 2.98
C ARG A 99 -1.73 4.39 3.39
N VAL A 100 -2.51 4.94 2.47
CA VAL A 100 -3.89 5.38 2.74
C VAL A 100 -4.76 4.24 3.30
N ASP A 101 -4.56 3.01 2.84
CA ASP A 101 -5.28 1.83 3.34
C ASP A 101 -4.75 1.29 4.68
N ASP A 102 -3.54 1.68 5.10
CA ASP A 102 -2.89 1.15 6.29
C ASP A 102 -3.14 2.06 7.50
N PRO A 103 -3.75 1.56 8.59
CA PRO A 103 -4.16 2.37 9.75
C PRO A 103 -2.98 3.00 10.53
N ARG A 104 -1.73 2.73 10.14
CA ARG A 104 -0.54 3.35 10.72
C ARG A 104 -0.16 4.67 10.04
N PHE A 105 -0.76 4.99 8.91
CA PHE A 105 -0.49 6.19 8.12
C PHE A 105 -1.74 7.10 8.06
N PRO A 106 -1.62 8.33 7.55
CA PRO A 106 -2.78 9.19 7.31
C PRO A 106 -3.76 8.59 6.31
N ASP A 107 -5.04 8.96 6.45
CA ASP A 107 -6.15 8.35 5.70
C ASP A 107 -6.45 9.08 4.36
N THR A 108 -5.61 10.02 3.95
CA THR A 108 -5.80 10.80 2.71
C THR A 108 -4.52 10.87 1.87
N VAL A 109 -4.70 10.95 0.55
CA VAL A 109 -3.58 11.03 -0.42
C VAL A 109 -2.66 12.21 -0.12
N LEU A 110 -3.22 13.40 0.11
CA LEU A 110 -2.42 14.61 0.35
C LEU A 110 -1.64 14.50 1.66
N GLU A 111 -2.26 14.03 2.75
CA GLU A 111 -1.56 13.88 4.02
C GLU A 111 -0.45 12.82 3.96
N VAL A 112 -0.64 11.73 3.19
CA VAL A 112 0.40 10.72 2.96
C VAL A 112 1.57 11.28 2.15
N ILE A 113 1.30 12.08 1.12
CA ILE A 113 2.33 12.70 0.27
C ILE A 113 3.13 13.74 1.05
N GLU A 114 2.45 14.60 1.81
CA GLU A 114 3.05 15.72 2.55
C GLU A 114 3.65 15.30 3.90
N ALA A 115 3.42 14.05 4.32
CA ALA A 115 3.98 13.54 5.56
C ALA A 115 5.53 13.62 5.56
N PRO A 116 6.15 14.05 6.67
CA PRO A 116 7.60 14.24 6.74
C PRO A 116 8.37 12.99 6.35
N TYR A 117 9.34 13.17 5.45
CA TYR A 117 10.29 12.14 5.00
C TYR A 117 9.64 10.93 4.29
N GLN A 118 8.40 11.04 3.80
CA GLN A 118 7.71 9.94 3.11
C GLN A 118 8.01 9.87 1.62
N PHE A 119 8.14 11.03 0.96
CA PHE A 119 8.43 11.18 -0.45
C PHE A 119 9.38 12.36 -0.65
N SER A 120 10.65 12.08 -0.91
CA SER A 120 11.70 13.12 -0.99
C SER A 120 11.69 13.88 -2.32
N GLY A 121 11.14 13.26 -3.36
CA GLY A 121 10.97 13.85 -4.67
C GLY A 121 9.67 14.64 -4.82
N TYR A 122 8.77 14.65 -3.83
CA TYR A 122 7.58 15.50 -3.93
C TYR A 122 7.91 16.97 -3.70
N ASP A 123 7.42 17.84 -4.58
CA ASP A 123 7.42 19.29 -4.41
C ASP A 123 6.09 19.85 -4.97
N PRO A 124 5.30 20.62 -4.19
CA PRO A 124 4.04 21.18 -4.65
C PRO A 124 4.20 22.19 -5.80
N GLU A 125 5.39 22.74 -6.01
CA GLU A 125 5.69 23.68 -7.09
C GLU A 125 6.10 22.99 -8.40
N TYR A 126 6.22 21.65 -8.41
CA TYR A 126 6.52 20.91 -9.64
C TYR A 126 5.41 21.01 -10.68
N PRO A 127 5.77 20.96 -11.98
CA PRO A 127 4.78 21.02 -13.04
C PRO A 127 3.93 19.75 -13.06
N VAL A 128 2.64 19.93 -13.36
CA VAL A 128 1.75 18.82 -13.69
C VAL A 128 1.97 18.47 -15.16
N LYS A 129 2.59 17.33 -15.44
CA LYS A 129 2.66 16.80 -16.80
C LYS A 129 1.42 16.00 -17.13
N GLU A 130 0.91 16.15 -18.34
CA GLU A 130 -0.30 15.47 -18.80
C GLU A 130 -0.17 13.95 -18.71
N GLU A 131 0.97 13.38 -19.11
CA GLU A 131 1.19 11.93 -19.04
C GLU A 131 1.14 11.39 -17.60
N PHE A 132 1.58 12.18 -16.61
CA PHE A 132 1.56 11.79 -15.20
C PHE A 132 0.19 11.99 -14.58
N ALA A 133 -0.56 13.02 -14.98
CA ALA A 133 -1.94 13.21 -14.56
C ALA A 133 -2.84 12.07 -15.07
N LEU A 134 -2.67 11.67 -16.33
CA LEU A 134 -3.39 10.52 -16.90
C LEU A 134 -3.06 9.22 -16.16
N LEU A 135 -1.78 8.98 -15.87
CA LEU A 135 -1.36 7.80 -15.11
C LEU A 135 -1.90 7.81 -13.68
N ALA A 136 -1.88 8.95 -12.99
CA ALA A 136 -2.44 9.08 -11.65
C ALA A 136 -3.96 8.84 -11.63
N ALA A 137 -4.70 9.40 -12.59
CA ALA A 137 -6.14 9.18 -12.72
C ALA A 137 -6.49 7.71 -13.03
N ASP A 138 -5.72 7.06 -13.89
CA ASP A 138 -5.83 5.62 -14.17
C ASP A 138 -5.66 4.80 -12.88
N VAL A 139 -4.57 5.03 -12.14
CA VAL A 139 -4.30 4.29 -10.90
C VAL A 139 -5.38 4.53 -9.85
N LEU A 140 -5.87 5.76 -9.67
CA LEU A 140 -6.96 6.06 -8.75
C LEU A 140 -8.26 5.35 -9.13
N THR A 141 -8.51 5.20 -10.43
CA THR A 141 -9.69 4.49 -10.95
C THR A 141 -9.58 2.99 -10.65
N ARG A 142 -8.43 2.38 -10.90
CA ARG A 142 -8.17 0.97 -10.59
C ARG A 142 -8.23 0.70 -9.10
N TYR A 143 -7.62 1.55 -8.28
CA TYR A 143 -7.70 1.48 -6.83
C TYR A 143 -9.15 1.55 -6.33
N ARG A 144 -9.99 2.41 -6.93
CA ARG A 144 -11.41 2.46 -6.60
C ARG A 144 -12.12 1.14 -6.95
N ALA A 145 -11.84 0.59 -8.12
CA ALA A 145 -12.40 -0.69 -8.56
C ALA A 145 -11.97 -1.85 -7.63
N GLU A 146 -10.69 -1.91 -7.22
CA GLU A 146 -10.21 -2.90 -6.24
C GLU A 146 -10.96 -2.78 -4.90
N ARG A 147 -11.18 -1.54 -4.44
CA ARG A 147 -11.94 -1.28 -3.20
C ARG A 147 -13.41 -1.64 -3.30
N ASP A 148 -13.99 -1.56 -4.49
CA ASP A 148 -15.36 -1.98 -4.77
C ASP A 148 -15.46 -3.50 -5.00
N GLY A 149 -14.33 -4.23 -4.91
CA GLY A 149 -14.26 -5.70 -4.91
C GLY A 149 -13.91 -6.31 -6.28
N GLU A 150 -13.50 -5.51 -7.25
CA GLU A 150 -13.00 -6.02 -8.54
C GLU A 150 -11.59 -6.60 -8.39
N GLU A 151 -11.31 -7.70 -9.07
CA GLU A 151 -10.00 -8.36 -9.04
C GLU A 151 -9.27 -8.18 -10.37
N ASN A 152 -7.94 -8.00 -10.33
CA ASN A 152 -7.04 -7.90 -11.50
C ASN A 152 -7.26 -6.67 -12.39
N VAL A 153 -7.42 -5.49 -11.79
CA VAL A 153 -7.64 -4.22 -12.50
C VAL A 153 -6.35 -3.44 -12.80
#